data_AF-A0A0G1CJ86-F1
#
_entry.id   AF-A0A0G1CJ86-F1
#
_cell.length_a   1.000
_cell.length_b   1.000
_cell.length_c   1.000
_cell.angle_alpha   90.00
_cell.angle_beta   90.00
_cell.angle_gamma   90.00
#
_symmetry.space_group_name_H-M   'P 1'
#
loop_
_entity.id
_entity.type
_entity.pdbx_description
1 polymer ?
#
loop_
_entity_poly.entity_id
_entity_poly.type
_entity_poly.pdbx_seq_one_letter_code
_entity_poly.pdbx_strand_id
1 'polypeptide(L)'
;MTKTAQSILATVSYSDIFEYPLTREELWKYYIGNAASYQSFTQELSRLLAQKKLLKQDNYYVLPARKYLTQERNERRIAAQLKLPVARKVARLLGVIPSVWCVGISGALAMHNTPEDDDIDLFIITAPSTLWFTRLLITVTLDLLKWRRRPDDVIVKDKVCLNMFVSADRLELPRRQQDLYGAHELAQLVPLVNKKNTYEQLLARNKWVHKFLPHFKSFQLQQDYLRSSMSLFVWVEAVCYRWQLWYMRLRRTRELVHRQLLQLHPVDARLWVRDEYKLRLSRFKIKSSVAF
;
A
#
# COMPACT_ATOMS: atom_id res chain seq x y z
N MET A 1 27.16 15.38 -5.95
CA MET A 1 26.12 14.58 -6.65
C MET A 1 24.92 15.48 -6.81
N THR A 2 24.30 15.54 -8.00
CA THR A 2 23.15 16.42 -8.24
C THR A 2 21.94 15.98 -7.41
N LYS A 3 20.98 16.89 -7.15
CA LYS A 3 19.75 16.55 -6.41
C LYS A 3 18.98 15.42 -7.10
N THR A 4 18.90 15.45 -8.44
CA THR A 4 18.26 14.40 -9.24
C THR A 4 18.95 13.05 -9.07
N ALA A 5 20.28 13.00 -9.13
CA ALA A 5 21.01 11.75 -8.91
C ALA A 5 20.82 11.22 -7.47
N GLN A 6 20.77 12.10 -6.46
CA GLN A 6 20.47 11.70 -5.09
C GLN A 6 19.07 11.11 -4.97
N SER A 7 18.06 11.74 -5.56
CA SER A 7 16.68 11.25 -5.58
C SER A 7 16.50 9.92 -6.32
N ILE A 8 17.20 9.71 -7.45
CA ILE A 8 17.19 8.41 -8.15
C ILE A 8 17.74 7.31 -7.22
N LEU A 9 18.90 7.53 -6.61
CA LEU A 9 19.50 6.56 -5.68
C LEU A 9 18.62 6.35 -4.45
N ALA A 10 18.00 7.41 -3.95
CA ALA A 10 17.07 7.37 -2.83
C ALA A 10 15.81 6.55 -3.17
N THR A 11 15.31 6.64 -4.39
CA THR A 11 14.16 5.86 -4.87
C THR A 11 14.51 4.37 -4.97
N VAL A 12 15.63 4.04 -5.65
CA VAL A 12 16.08 2.65 -5.76
C VAL A 12 16.41 2.06 -4.38
N SER A 13 17.02 2.84 -3.49
CA SER A 13 17.34 2.39 -2.13
C SER A 13 16.10 2.09 -1.29
N TYR A 14 15.01 2.85 -1.48
CA TYR A 14 13.75 2.56 -0.79
C TYR A 14 13.14 1.26 -1.29
N SER A 15 13.03 1.08 -2.61
CA SER A 15 12.46 -0.13 -3.20
C SER A 15 13.31 -1.39 -2.95
N ASP A 16 14.63 -1.26 -2.82
CA ASP A 16 15.51 -2.38 -2.44
C ASP A 16 15.19 -2.94 -1.04
N ILE A 17 14.63 -2.14 -0.13
CA ILE A 17 14.14 -2.61 1.19
C ILE A 17 13.13 -3.74 1.05
N PHE A 18 12.29 -3.66 0.01
CA PHE A 18 11.23 -4.61 -0.28
C PHE A 18 11.58 -5.58 -1.39
N GLU A 19 12.88 -5.67 -1.74
CA GLU A 19 13.37 -6.57 -2.78
C GLU A 19 12.63 -6.34 -4.11
N TYR A 20 12.46 -5.06 -4.43
CA TYR A 20 11.67 -4.59 -5.56
C TYR A 20 12.55 -3.84 -6.58
N PRO A 21 13.21 -4.55 -7.51
CA PRO A 21 13.82 -3.92 -8.67
C PRO A 21 12.78 -3.10 -9.47
N LEU A 22 13.08 -1.83 -9.69
CA LEU A 22 12.18 -0.89 -10.35
C LEU A 22 12.38 -0.90 -11.86
N THR A 23 11.31 -0.82 -12.64
CA THR A 23 11.41 -0.37 -14.04
C THR A 23 11.68 1.13 -14.13
N ARG A 24 11.95 1.65 -15.34
CA ARG A 24 12.15 3.10 -15.53
C ARG A 24 10.89 3.89 -15.18
N GLU A 25 9.73 3.37 -15.57
CA GLU A 25 8.43 3.97 -15.34
C GLU A 25 8.10 3.99 -13.84
N GLU A 26 8.40 2.91 -13.14
CA GLU A 26 8.21 2.81 -11.69
C GLU A 26 9.18 3.72 -10.93
N LEU A 27 10.45 3.76 -11.35
CA LEU A 27 11.46 4.67 -10.80
C LEU A 27 11.06 6.14 -11.01
N TRP A 28 10.44 6.46 -12.15
CA TRP A 28 9.89 7.79 -12.38
C TRP A 28 8.64 8.05 -11.53
N LYS A 29 7.68 7.11 -11.48
CA LYS A 29 6.42 7.21 -10.74
C LYS A 29 6.64 7.37 -9.23
N TYR A 30 7.53 6.56 -8.67
CA TYR A 30 7.84 6.51 -7.24
C TYR A 30 9.06 7.36 -6.87
N TYR A 31 9.49 8.26 -7.75
CA TYR A 31 10.63 9.12 -7.53
C TYR A 31 10.51 9.87 -6.20
N ILE A 32 11.53 9.76 -5.34
CA ILE A 32 11.55 10.32 -3.98
C ILE A 32 12.30 11.65 -3.93
N GLY A 33 11.67 12.69 -3.40
CA GLY A 33 12.28 13.99 -3.14
C GLY A 33 11.74 15.11 -4.01
N ASN A 34 12.62 15.98 -4.54
CA ASN A 34 12.19 17.15 -5.30
C ASN A 34 11.93 16.80 -6.76
N ALA A 35 10.79 17.26 -7.29
CA ALA A 35 10.41 17.07 -8.69
C ALA A 35 11.58 17.40 -9.64
N ALA A 36 11.77 16.56 -10.66
CA ALA A 36 12.77 16.74 -11.69
C ALA A 36 12.10 16.81 -13.06
N SER A 37 12.78 17.38 -14.06
CA SER A 37 12.36 17.21 -15.45
C SER A 37 12.71 15.81 -15.93
N TYR A 38 11.92 15.26 -16.86
CA TYR A 38 12.18 13.94 -17.41
C TYR A 38 13.54 13.86 -18.13
N GLN A 39 13.97 14.97 -18.76
CA GLN A 39 15.30 15.10 -19.36
C GLN A 39 16.41 15.00 -18.32
N SER A 40 16.34 15.77 -17.22
CA SER A 40 17.32 15.72 -16.13
C SER A 40 17.40 14.33 -15.51
N PHE A 41 16.24 13.70 -15.26
CA PHE A 41 16.15 12.33 -14.77
C PHE A 41 16.85 11.34 -15.71
N THR A 42 16.59 11.43 -17.01
CA THR A 42 17.19 10.54 -18.01
C THR A 42 18.70 10.69 -18.08
N GLN A 43 19.21 11.92 -18.07
CA GLN A 43 20.64 12.20 -18.11
C GLN A 43 21.36 11.67 -16.86
N GLU A 44 20.80 11.91 -15.68
CA GLU A 44 21.40 11.46 -14.43
C GLU A 44 21.29 9.95 -14.23
N LEU A 45 20.21 9.32 -14.69
CA LEU A 45 20.09 7.86 -14.68
C LEU A 45 21.19 7.21 -15.54
N SER A 46 21.41 7.70 -16.76
CA SER A 46 22.50 7.24 -17.63
C SER A 46 23.87 7.46 -16.98
N ARG A 47 24.09 8.60 -16.31
CA ARG A 47 25.34 8.88 -15.59
C ARG A 47 25.56 7.91 -14.43
N LEU A 48 24.53 7.58 -13.65
CA LEU A 48 24.61 6.63 -12.54
C LEU A 48 24.94 5.20 -13.03
N LEU A 49 24.41 4.80 -14.20
CA LEU A 49 24.77 3.54 -14.84
C LEU A 49 26.24 3.54 -15.31
N ALA A 50 26.69 4.60 -15.99
CA ALA A 50 28.08 4.72 -16.43
C ALA A 50 29.08 4.70 -15.27
N GLN A 51 28.70 5.27 -14.12
CA GLN A 51 29.47 5.24 -12.87
C GLN A 51 29.36 3.92 -12.10
N LYS A 52 28.59 2.93 -12.61
CA LYS A 52 28.30 1.65 -11.94
C LYS A 52 27.70 1.81 -10.53
N LYS A 53 27.05 2.94 -10.25
CA LYS A 53 26.30 3.16 -8.99
C LYS A 53 24.94 2.48 -9.01
N LEU A 54 24.39 2.30 -10.20
CA LEU A 54 23.25 1.46 -10.50
C LEU A 54 23.64 0.47 -11.59
N LEU A 55 22.99 -0.68 -11.62
CA LEU A 55 23.02 -1.60 -12.73
C LEU A 55 21.64 -1.63 -13.38
N LYS A 56 21.62 -1.74 -14.71
CA LYS A 56 20.42 -2.08 -15.47
C LYS A 56 20.56 -3.53 -15.91
N GLN A 57 19.58 -4.36 -15.56
CA GLN A 57 19.45 -5.71 -16.07
C GLN A 57 18.02 -5.91 -16.57
N ASP A 58 17.90 -6.33 -17.82
CA ASP A 58 16.65 -6.30 -18.57
C ASP A 58 15.99 -4.92 -18.51
N ASN A 59 14.81 -4.84 -17.91
CA ASN A 59 14.06 -3.60 -17.72
C ASN A 59 14.21 -3.00 -16.31
N TYR A 60 14.97 -3.65 -15.43
CA TYR A 60 15.06 -3.28 -14.01
C TYR A 60 16.34 -2.53 -13.67
N TYR A 61 16.22 -1.60 -12.73
CA TYR A 61 17.33 -0.85 -12.14
C TYR A 61 17.54 -1.30 -10.70
N VAL A 62 18.77 -1.72 -10.40
CA VAL A 62 19.13 -2.31 -9.11
C VAL A 62 20.45 -1.74 -8.58
N LEU A 63 20.66 -1.89 -7.27
CA LEU A 63 21.97 -1.66 -6.67
C LEU A 63 22.96 -2.75 -7.12
N PRO A 64 24.25 -2.46 -7.32
CA PRO A 64 25.21 -3.42 -7.86
C PRO A 64 25.29 -4.76 -7.12
N ALA A 65 25.25 -4.74 -5.78
CA ALA A 65 25.29 -5.94 -4.93
C ALA A 65 23.97 -6.75 -4.92
N ARG A 66 22.93 -6.26 -5.60
CA ARG A 66 21.55 -6.79 -5.55
C ARG A 66 21.08 -7.24 -6.94
N LYS A 67 22.03 -7.55 -7.82
CA LYS A 67 21.77 -7.99 -9.21
C LYS A 67 20.82 -9.20 -9.26
N TYR A 68 20.94 -10.14 -8.33
CA TYR A 68 20.13 -11.36 -8.28
C TYR A 68 18.62 -11.09 -8.13
N LEU A 69 18.23 -9.94 -7.57
CA LEU A 69 16.82 -9.59 -7.38
C LEU A 69 16.02 -9.50 -8.69
N THR A 70 16.66 -9.28 -9.83
CA THR A 70 15.93 -9.22 -11.11
C THR A 70 15.31 -10.56 -11.50
N GLN A 71 15.96 -11.68 -11.14
CA GLN A 71 15.40 -13.00 -11.34
C GLN A 71 14.23 -13.23 -10.38
N GLU A 72 14.42 -12.96 -9.09
CA GLU A 72 13.35 -13.07 -8.07
C GLU A 72 12.13 -12.21 -8.43
N ARG A 73 12.36 -11.00 -8.97
CA ARG A 73 11.29 -10.10 -9.45
C ARG A 73 10.43 -10.76 -10.52
N ASN A 74 11.04 -11.52 -11.44
CA ASN A 74 10.31 -12.22 -12.49
C ASN A 74 9.50 -13.39 -11.92
N GLU A 75 10.06 -14.16 -10.99
CA GLU A 75 9.38 -15.26 -10.31
C GLU A 75 8.18 -14.75 -9.49
N ARG A 76 8.38 -13.69 -8.69
CA ARG A 76 7.31 -13.03 -7.91
C ARG A 76 6.24 -12.40 -8.80
N ARG A 77 6.59 -11.91 -9.98
CA ARG A 77 5.62 -11.41 -10.97
C ARG A 77 4.73 -12.53 -11.48
N ILE A 78 5.28 -13.72 -11.74
CA ILE A 78 4.51 -14.90 -12.15
C ILE A 78 3.56 -15.32 -11.03
N ALA A 79 4.07 -15.44 -9.80
CA ALA A 79 3.24 -15.75 -8.62
C ALA A 79 2.10 -14.73 -8.43
N ALA A 80 2.38 -13.43 -8.54
CA ALA A 80 1.36 -12.39 -8.48
C ALA A 80 0.31 -12.52 -9.59
N GLN A 81 0.69 -12.90 -10.81
CA GLN A 81 -0.25 -13.12 -11.91
C GLN A 81 -1.24 -14.26 -11.62
N LEU A 82 -0.80 -15.30 -10.90
CA LEU A 82 -1.67 -16.41 -10.47
C LEU A 82 -2.59 -16.02 -9.31
N LYS A 83 -2.14 -15.12 -8.41
CA LYS A 83 -2.92 -14.62 -7.26
C LYS A 83 -3.98 -13.57 -7.63
N LEU A 84 -3.74 -12.76 -8.66
CA LEU A 84 -4.65 -11.69 -9.06
C LEU A 84 -6.08 -12.16 -9.40
N PRO A 85 -6.30 -13.28 -10.14
CA PRO A 85 -7.64 -13.84 -10.33
C PRO A 85 -8.36 -14.16 -9.02
N VAL A 86 -7.66 -14.68 -8.01
CA VAL A 86 -8.22 -14.96 -6.67
C VAL A 86 -8.64 -13.65 -6.00
N ALA A 87 -7.74 -12.65 -5.97
CA ALA A 87 -8.04 -11.34 -5.41
C ALA A 87 -9.24 -10.68 -6.10
N ARG A 88 -9.35 -10.77 -7.44
CA ARG A 88 -10.50 -10.25 -8.21
C ARG A 88 -11.80 -11.02 -7.91
N LYS A 89 -11.74 -12.34 -7.73
CA LYS A 89 -12.91 -13.15 -7.35
C LYS A 89 -13.42 -12.73 -5.97
N VAL A 90 -12.52 -12.58 -5.00
CA VAL A 90 -12.85 -12.12 -3.64
C VAL A 90 -13.39 -10.70 -3.70
N ALA A 91 -12.71 -9.78 -4.38
CA ALA A 91 -13.15 -8.39 -4.49
C ALA A 91 -14.54 -8.27 -5.12
N ARG A 92 -14.85 -9.05 -6.17
CA ARG A 92 -16.20 -9.09 -6.76
C ARG A 92 -17.26 -9.55 -5.77
N LEU A 93 -17.00 -10.61 -5.00
CA LEU A 93 -17.90 -11.10 -3.96
C LEU A 93 -18.16 -10.01 -2.90
N LEU A 94 -17.09 -9.42 -2.36
CA LEU A 94 -17.21 -8.37 -1.34
C LEU A 94 -17.87 -7.10 -1.91
N GLY A 95 -17.65 -6.82 -3.19
CA GLY A 95 -18.24 -5.69 -3.90
C GLY A 95 -19.75 -5.75 -4.05
N VAL A 96 -20.40 -6.91 -3.84
CA VAL A 96 -21.87 -7.00 -3.80
C VAL A 96 -22.44 -6.33 -2.55
N ILE A 97 -21.69 -6.30 -1.46
CA ILE A 97 -22.12 -5.69 -0.19
C ILE A 97 -22.31 -4.18 -0.42
N PRO A 98 -23.51 -3.60 -0.20
CA PRO A 98 -23.78 -2.20 -0.51
C PRO A 98 -22.89 -1.21 0.24
N SER A 99 -22.51 -1.56 1.48
CA SER A 99 -21.61 -0.76 2.32
C SER A 99 -20.14 -0.86 1.93
N VAL A 100 -19.74 -1.75 1.03
CA VAL A 100 -18.38 -1.81 0.48
C VAL A 100 -18.29 -0.88 -0.72
N TRP A 101 -17.53 0.19 -0.58
CA TRP A 101 -17.36 1.20 -1.63
C TRP A 101 -16.07 1.00 -2.43
N CYS A 102 -15.00 0.53 -1.78
CA CYS A 102 -13.77 0.17 -2.47
C CYS A 102 -13.21 -1.13 -1.91
N VAL A 103 -12.69 -1.98 -2.80
CA VAL A 103 -11.81 -3.10 -2.44
C VAL A 103 -10.57 -2.96 -3.31
N GLY A 104 -9.41 -2.78 -2.69
CA GLY A 104 -8.12 -2.76 -3.35
C GLY A 104 -7.21 -3.85 -2.80
N ILE A 105 -6.18 -4.17 -3.55
CA ILE A 105 -5.04 -4.96 -3.07
C ILE A 105 -3.93 -4.00 -2.63
N SER A 106 -3.30 -4.31 -1.50
CA SER A 106 -2.13 -3.60 -0.97
C SER A 106 -0.91 -4.53 -0.91
N GLY A 107 0.18 -4.06 -0.31
CA GLY A 107 1.37 -4.87 -0.07
C GLY A 107 2.03 -5.40 -1.36
N ALA A 108 2.67 -6.56 -1.25
CA ALA A 108 3.47 -7.13 -2.32
C ALA A 108 2.66 -7.41 -3.60
N LEU A 109 1.37 -7.81 -3.46
CA LEU A 109 0.52 -8.14 -4.60
C LEU A 109 0.15 -6.93 -5.45
N ALA A 110 -0.07 -5.78 -4.81
CA ALA A 110 -0.35 -4.53 -5.51
C ALA A 110 0.84 -4.09 -6.40
N MET A 111 2.05 -4.48 -6.02
CA MET A 111 3.28 -4.23 -6.75
C MET A 111 3.66 -5.37 -7.70
N HIS A 112 2.85 -6.42 -7.83
CA HIS A 112 3.22 -7.64 -8.55
C HIS A 112 4.51 -8.30 -8.03
N ASN A 113 4.86 -8.14 -6.75
CA ASN A 113 6.10 -8.65 -6.12
C ASN A 113 5.85 -9.69 -5.03
N THR A 114 4.81 -10.50 -5.18
CA THR A 114 4.38 -11.43 -4.13
C THR A 114 5.15 -12.74 -4.21
N PRO A 115 5.72 -13.22 -3.10
CA PRO A 115 6.17 -14.61 -2.99
C PRO A 115 5.02 -15.60 -3.25
N GLU A 116 5.34 -16.83 -3.66
CA GLU A 116 4.30 -17.81 -4.02
C GLU A 116 3.44 -18.22 -2.82
N ASP A 117 4.03 -18.31 -1.64
CA ASP A 117 3.42 -18.77 -0.38
C ASP A 117 2.72 -17.67 0.42
N ASP A 118 2.84 -16.41 -0.02
CA ASP A 118 2.29 -15.25 0.66
C ASP A 118 0.74 -15.18 0.60
N ASP A 119 0.14 -14.34 1.43
CA ASP A 119 -1.29 -14.07 1.40
C ASP A 119 -1.68 -12.90 0.48
N ILE A 120 -2.98 -12.58 0.46
CA ILE A 120 -3.58 -11.50 -0.33
C ILE A 120 -4.06 -10.42 0.64
N ASP A 121 -3.33 -9.32 0.73
CA ASP A 121 -3.72 -8.15 1.52
C ASP A 121 -4.81 -7.33 0.84
N LEU A 122 -5.95 -7.19 1.52
CA LEU A 122 -7.04 -6.33 1.07
C LEU A 122 -7.11 -5.02 1.87
N PHE A 123 -7.29 -3.94 1.13
CA PHE A 123 -7.63 -2.62 1.61
C PHE A 123 -9.09 -2.33 1.26
N ILE A 124 -9.92 -2.03 2.25
CA ILE A 124 -11.36 -1.91 2.08
C ILE A 124 -11.82 -0.53 2.54
N ILE A 125 -12.54 0.18 1.67
CA ILE A 125 -13.24 1.41 2.03
C ILE A 125 -14.72 1.13 2.15
N THR A 126 -15.27 1.48 3.30
CA THR A 126 -16.68 1.28 3.64
C THR A 126 -17.47 2.58 3.55
N ALA A 127 -18.78 2.46 3.39
CA ALA A 127 -19.71 3.58 3.49
C ALA A 127 -19.56 4.27 4.86
N PRO A 128 -19.86 5.58 4.94
CA PRO A 128 -19.84 6.32 6.20
C PRO A 128 -20.60 5.59 7.32
N SER A 129 -20.00 5.51 8.51
CA SER A 129 -20.62 4.92 9.71
C SER A 129 -21.04 3.44 9.59
N THR A 130 -20.37 2.64 8.76
CA THR A 130 -20.66 1.19 8.61
C THR A 130 -19.43 0.29 8.66
N LEU A 131 -18.28 0.80 9.09
CA LEU A 131 -17.01 0.08 9.04
C LEU A 131 -17.09 -1.24 9.79
N TRP A 132 -17.54 -1.21 11.03
CA TRP A 132 -17.54 -2.37 11.92
C TRP A 132 -18.62 -3.38 11.54
N PHE A 133 -19.81 -2.93 11.16
CA PHE A 133 -20.84 -3.80 10.62
C PHE A 133 -20.36 -4.49 9.33
N THR A 134 -19.81 -3.72 8.39
CA THR A 134 -19.30 -4.25 7.12
C THR A 134 -18.14 -5.21 7.34
N ARG A 135 -17.23 -4.89 8.27
CA ARG A 135 -16.13 -5.78 8.65
C ARG A 135 -16.66 -7.10 9.19
N LEU A 136 -17.68 -7.08 10.04
CA LEU A 136 -18.29 -8.29 10.57
C LEU A 136 -18.83 -9.17 9.44
N LEU A 137 -19.62 -8.59 8.53
CA LEU A 137 -20.15 -9.31 7.37
C LEU A 137 -19.03 -9.93 6.53
N ILE A 138 -18.03 -9.14 6.15
CA ILE A 138 -16.88 -9.62 5.35
C ILE A 138 -16.13 -10.74 6.07
N THR A 139 -15.86 -10.56 7.37
CA THR A 139 -15.13 -11.54 8.18
C THR A 139 -15.89 -12.87 8.19
N VAL A 140 -17.19 -12.84 8.49
CA VAL A 140 -18.05 -14.03 8.52
C VAL A 140 -18.12 -14.67 7.14
N THR A 141 -18.37 -13.90 6.08
CA THR A 141 -18.44 -14.43 4.71
C THR A 141 -17.14 -15.13 4.32
N LEU A 142 -15.97 -14.53 4.57
CA LEU A 142 -14.69 -15.13 4.22
C LEU A 142 -14.31 -16.31 5.14
N ASP A 143 -14.71 -16.29 6.40
CA ASP A 143 -14.51 -17.42 7.32
C ASP A 143 -15.37 -18.63 6.94
N LEU A 144 -16.63 -18.41 6.52
CA LEU A 144 -17.52 -19.48 6.03
C LEU A 144 -16.98 -20.13 4.75
N LEU A 145 -16.39 -19.33 3.86
CA LEU A 145 -15.75 -19.81 2.64
C LEU A 145 -14.34 -20.38 2.88
N LYS A 146 -13.82 -20.30 4.11
CA LYS A 146 -12.44 -20.67 4.48
C LYS A 146 -11.37 -19.95 3.66
N TRP A 147 -11.67 -18.75 3.18
CA TRP A 147 -10.74 -17.93 2.37
C TRP A 147 -9.95 -16.94 3.22
N ARG A 148 -10.39 -16.64 4.44
CA ARG A 148 -9.74 -15.67 5.31
C ARG A 148 -8.44 -16.23 5.91
N ARG A 149 -7.38 -15.41 5.91
CA ARG A 149 -6.19 -15.65 6.75
C ARG A 149 -6.54 -15.39 8.21
N ARG A 150 -6.21 -16.35 9.07
CA ARG A 150 -6.31 -16.24 10.53
C ARG A 150 -4.92 -16.03 11.13
N PRO A 151 -4.82 -15.41 12.33
CA PRO A 151 -3.53 -15.17 12.97
C PRO A 151 -2.71 -16.45 13.21
N ASP A 152 -3.38 -17.57 13.45
CA ASP A 152 -2.77 -18.85 13.80
C ASP A 152 -2.48 -19.74 12.56
N ASP A 153 -2.70 -19.22 11.35
CA ASP A 153 -2.47 -19.95 10.12
C ASP A 153 -0.98 -20.04 9.79
N VAL A 154 -0.46 -21.27 9.67
CA VAL A 154 0.91 -21.53 9.19
C VAL A 154 0.99 -21.46 7.67
N ILE A 155 -0.02 -22.00 6.97
CA ILE A 155 -0.12 -21.92 5.50
C ILE A 155 -1.09 -20.80 5.15
N VAL A 156 -0.55 -19.75 4.55
CA VAL A 156 -1.29 -18.52 4.20
C VAL A 156 -1.44 -18.30 2.70
N LYS A 157 -0.85 -19.18 1.89
CA LYS A 157 -0.94 -19.15 0.42
C LYS A 157 -2.38 -18.97 -0.05
N ASP A 158 -2.59 -17.94 -0.87
CA ASP A 158 -3.87 -17.56 -1.49
C ASP A 158 -5.00 -17.20 -0.50
N LYS A 159 -4.73 -17.16 0.81
CA LYS A 159 -5.67 -16.67 1.80
C LYS A 159 -5.75 -15.16 1.77
N VAL A 160 -6.88 -14.64 2.23
CA VAL A 160 -7.20 -13.22 2.22
C VAL A 160 -6.96 -12.64 3.61
N CYS A 161 -6.02 -11.71 3.71
CA CYS A 161 -5.87 -10.87 4.88
C CYS A 161 -6.70 -9.60 4.72
N LEU A 162 -7.50 -9.31 5.74
CA LEU A 162 -8.28 -8.09 5.82
C LEU A 162 -7.43 -6.97 6.41
N ASN A 163 -6.37 -6.61 5.68
CA ASN A 163 -5.26 -5.81 6.17
C ASN A 163 -5.69 -4.45 6.73
N MET A 164 -6.53 -3.73 5.99
CA MET A 164 -6.94 -2.38 6.36
C MET A 164 -8.39 -2.07 6.00
N PHE A 165 -9.11 -1.45 6.94
CA PHE A 165 -10.42 -0.84 6.72
C PHE A 165 -10.37 0.66 6.97
N VAL A 166 -10.96 1.42 6.04
CA VAL A 166 -11.17 2.86 6.16
C VAL A 166 -12.66 3.14 5.97
N SER A 167 -13.23 4.03 6.76
CA SER A 167 -14.57 4.55 6.48
C SER A 167 -14.48 5.81 5.63
N ALA A 168 -15.41 5.96 4.69
CA ALA A 168 -15.37 7.05 3.73
C ALA A 168 -15.59 8.44 4.37
N ASP A 169 -16.09 8.48 5.62
CA ASP A 169 -16.15 9.70 6.45
C ASP A 169 -14.75 10.20 6.87
N ARG A 170 -13.71 9.38 6.77
CA ARG A 170 -12.32 9.72 7.13
C ARG A 170 -11.30 9.06 6.21
N LEU A 171 -11.30 9.45 4.93
CA LEU A 171 -10.32 8.96 3.95
C LEU A 171 -8.90 9.50 4.15
N GLU A 172 -8.73 10.66 4.80
CA GLU A 172 -7.39 11.18 5.07
C GLU A 172 -6.68 10.33 6.13
N LEU A 173 -5.48 9.87 5.83
CA LEU A 173 -4.68 9.11 6.79
C LEU A 173 -4.28 10.02 7.98
N PRO A 174 -4.19 9.46 9.20
CA PRO A 174 -3.76 10.23 10.38
C PRO A 174 -2.39 10.88 10.15
N ARG A 175 -2.18 12.10 10.68
CA ARG A 175 -0.90 12.84 10.53
C ARG A 175 0.35 12.02 10.82
N ARG A 176 0.30 11.12 11.81
CA ARG A 176 1.41 10.21 12.16
C ARG A 176 1.76 9.16 11.11
N GLN A 177 0.94 9.00 10.06
CA GLN A 177 1.14 8.10 8.92
C GLN A 177 1.35 8.89 7.62
N GLN A 178 1.42 10.23 7.69
CA GLN A 178 1.70 11.10 6.56
C GLN A 178 3.21 11.21 6.35
N ASP A 179 3.84 10.06 6.19
CA ASP A 179 5.29 9.84 6.06
C ASP A 179 5.61 9.17 4.71
N LEU A 180 6.89 8.97 4.39
CA LEU A 180 7.29 8.32 3.13
C LEU A 180 6.69 6.92 2.97
N TYR A 181 6.56 6.16 4.06
CA TYR A 181 6.01 4.81 4.01
C TYR A 181 4.52 4.84 3.69
N GLY A 182 3.74 5.66 4.39
CA GLY A 182 2.33 5.87 4.09
C GLY A 182 2.10 6.42 2.67
N ALA A 183 3.02 7.25 2.16
CA ALA A 183 2.95 7.73 0.79
C ALA A 183 3.05 6.59 -0.22
N HIS A 184 3.96 5.64 0.01
CA HIS A 184 4.08 4.44 -0.81
C HIS A 184 2.86 3.52 -0.68
N GLU A 185 2.37 3.26 0.54
CA GLU A 185 1.17 2.45 0.77
C GLU A 185 -0.03 2.96 -0.05
N LEU A 186 -0.24 4.28 -0.09
CA LEU A 186 -1.29 4.89 -0.91
C LEU A 186 -0.99 4.86 -2.41
N ALA A 187 0.25 5.15 -2.82
CA ALA A 187 0.63 5.25 -4.23
C ALA A 187 0.66 3.89 -4.97
N GLN A 188 0.79 2.81 -4.21
CA GLN A 188 0.89 1.43 -4.69
C GLN A 188 -0.45 0.70 -4.64
N LEU A 189 -1.46 1.23 -3.94
CA LEU A 189 -2.78 0.64 -3.84
C LEU A 189 -3.41 0.43 -5.24
N VAL A 190 -3.90 -0.78 -5.50
CA VAL A 190 -4.58 -1.11 -6.77
C VAL A 190 -6.06 -1.41 -6.50
N PRO A 191 -7.00 -0.55 -6.91
CA PRO A 191 -8.42 -0.80 -6.73
C PRO A 191 -8.90 -1.92 -7.67
N LEU A 192 -9.64 -2.89 -7.11
CA LEU A 192 -10.33 -3.96 -7.85
C LEU A 192 -11.84 -3.72 -7.93
N VAL A 193 -12.41 -3.10 -6.90
CA VAL A 193 -13.77 -2.55 -6.88
C VAL A 193 -13.64 -1.10 -6.47
N ASN A 194 -14.24 -0.18 -7.23
CA ASN A 194 -14.24 1.24 -6.93
C ASN A 194 -15.60 1.86 -7.27
N LYS A 195 -16.47 1.93 -6.27
CA LYS A 195 -17.78 2.60 -6.39
C LYS A 195 -17.61 4.07 -6.03
N LYS A 196 -18.44 4.94 -6.61
CA LYS A 196 -18.51 6.37 -6.28
C LYS A 196 -17.17 7.11 -6.38
N ASN A 197 -16.22 6.63 -7.19
CA ASN A 197 -14.86 7.19 -7.29
C ASN A 197 -14.16 7.32 -5.92
N THR A 198 -14.33 6.32 -5.05
CA THR A 198 -13.85 6.37 -3.66
C THR A 198 -12.33 6.32 -3.58
N TYR A 199 -11.68 5.57 -4.48
CA TYR A 199 -10.22 5.54 -4.57
C TYR A 199 -9.64 6.90 -4.98
N GLU A 200 -10.24 7.57 -5.95
CA GLU A 200 -9.83 8.90 -6.39
C GLU A 200 -10.02 9.92 -5.27
N GLN A 201 -11.13 9.83 -4.51
CA GLN A 201 -11.36 10.65 -3.32
C GLN A 201 -10.33 10.38 -2.22
N LEU A 202 -9.92 9.12 -2.00
CA LEU A 202 -8.85 8.75 -1.07
C LEU A 202 -7.56 9.48 -1.45
N LEU A 203 -7.13 9.40 -2.71
CA LEU A 203 -5.91 10.05 -3.17
C LEU A 203 -6.02 11.58 -3.10
N ALA A 204 -7.16 12.14 -3.48
CA ALA A 204 -7.38 13.58 -3.48
C ALA A 204 -7.41 14.20 -2.07
N ARG A 205 -7.75 13.42 -1.03
CA ARG A 205 -7.63 13.84 0.38
C ARG A 205 -6.24 13.66 0.97
N ASN A 206 -5.41 12.81 0.36
CA ASN A 206 -4.04 12.56 0.81
C ASN A 206 -3.02 13.30 -0.09
N LYS A 207 -3.25 14.58 -0.38
CA LYS A 207 -2.35 15.40 -1.25
C LYS A 207 -0.92 15.50 -0.73
N TRP A 208 -0.72 15.28 0.56
CA TRP A 208 0.59 15.23 1.20
C TRP A 208 1.52 14.17 0.58
N VAL A 209 0.98 13.14 -0.10
CA VAL A 209 1.76 12.12 -0.83
C VAL A 209 2.73 12.77 -1.82
N HIS A 210 2.33 13.86 -2.49
CA HIS A 210 3.18 14.56 -3.47
C HIS A 210 4.40 15.26 -2.85
N LYS A 211 4.42 15.47 -1.52
CA LYS A 211 5.63 15.96 -0.82
C LYS A 211 6.76 14.93 -0.84
N PHE A 212 6.39 13.65 -0.96
CA PHE A 212 7.31 12.52 -0.97
C PHE A 212 7.52 11.98 -2.39
N LEU A 213 6.42 11.83 -3.14
CA LEU A 213 6.36 11.24 -4.48
C LEU A 213 5.82 12.27 -5.49
N PRO A 214 6.62 13.28 -5.89
CA PRO A 214 6.17 14.39 -6.73
C PRO A 214 5.62 13.97 -8.10
N HIS A 215 6.05 12.84 -8.65
CA HIS A 215 5.62 12.37 -9.97
C HIS A 215 4.45 11.38 -9.90
N PHE A 216 3.96 11.06 -8.70
CA PHE A 216 2.76 10.26 -8.54
C PHE A 216 1.54 11.02 -9.08
N LYS A 217 0.53 10.29 -9.56
CA LYS A 217 -0.67 10.89 -10.16
C LYS A 217 -1.46 11.68 -9.12
N SER A 218 -1.80 12.92 -9.46
CA SER A 218 -2.71 13.75 -8.66
C SER A 218 -4.15 13.55 -9.12
N PHE A 219 -5.08 13.52 -8.17
CA PHE A 219 -6.51 13.46 -8.45
C PHE A 219 -7.19 14.73 -7.93
N GLN A 220 -8.06 15.31 -8.75
CA GLN A 220 -8.90 16.44 -8.35
C GLN A 220 -10.28 15.91 -7.93
N LEU A 221 -10.81 16.43 -6.83
CA LEU A 221 -12.17 16.11 -6.40
C LEU A 221 -13.15 16.78 -7.37
N GLN A 222 -13.87 15.99 -8.16
CA GLN A 222 -14.92 16.53 -9.04
C GLN A 222 -16.24 16.76 -8.29
N GLN A 223 -16.65 15.87 -7.37
CA GLN A 223 -17.82 16.04 -6.47
C GLN A 223 -17.70 15.19 -5.18
N ASP A 224 -18.13 15.73 -4.04
CA ASP A 224 -18.20 15.00 -2.75
C ASP A 224 -19.50 14.17 -2.66
N TYR A 225 -19.47 12.92 -3.14
CA TYR A 225 -20.61 11.97 -3.03
C TYR A 225 -20.82 11.39 -1.62
N LEU A 226 -20.08 11.89 -0.63
CA LEU A 226 -19.95 11.26 0.69
C LEU A 226 -21.06 11.60 1.69
N ARG A 227 -22.02 12.43 1.30
CA ARG A 227 -23.17 12.81 2.16
C ARG A 227 -24.28 11.76 2.23
N SER A 228 -24.10 10.57 1.67
CA SER A 228 -25.03 9.46 1.88
C SER A 228 -24.69 8.74 3.19
N SER A 229 -25.18 9.26 4.31
CA SER A 229 -25.19 8.50 5.57
C SER A 229 -26.25 7.41 5.47
N MET A 230 -25.87 6.15 5.68
CA MET A 230 -26.85 5.12 6.00
C MET A 230 -27.24 5.25 7.48
N SER A 231 -28.04 6.28 7.80
CA SER A 231 -28.39 6.68 9.18
C SER A 231 -29.01 5.54 10.00
N LEU A 232 -29.68 4.59 9.35
CA LEU A 232 -30.30 3.42 9.97
C LEU A 232 -29.31 2.48 10.67
N PHE A 233 -28.01 2.56 10.36
CA PHE A 233 -27.01 1.63 10.90
C PHE A 233 -26.19 2.18 12.06
N VAL A 234 -26.41 3.42 12.51
CA VAL A 234 -25.54 4.04 13.54
C VAL A 234 -25.53 3.25 14.86
N TRP A 235 -26.69 2.76 15.32
CA TRP A 235 -26.77 1.93 16.52
C TRP A 235 -26.17 0.55 16.33
N VAL A 236 -26.46 -0.08 15.18
CA VAL A 236 -25.89 -1.40 14.81
C VAL A 236 -24.36 -1.31 14.74
N GLU A 237 -23.83 -0.26 14.11
CA GLU A 237 -22.40 0.03 14.02
C GLU A 237 -21.77 0.16 15.42
N ALA A 238 -22.42 0.88 16.33
CA ALA A 238 -21.93 1.03 17.71
C ALA A 238 -21.90 -0.30 18.47
N VAL A 239 -22.91 -1.15 18.31
CA VAL A 239 -22.96 -2.50 18.89
C VAL A 239 -21.87 -3.38 18.28
N CYS A 240 -21.78 -3.43 16.94
CA CYS A 240 -20.75 -4.18 16.21
C CYS A 240 -19.34 -3.74 16.61
N TYR A 241 -19.11 -2.43 16.78
CA TYR A 241 -17.83 -1.88 17.24
C TYR A 241 -17.47 -2.41 18.62
N ARG A 242 -18.36 -2.27 19.61
CA ARG A 242 -18.12 -2.70 20.99
C ARG A 242 -17.90 -4.20 21.10
N TRP A 243 -18.73 -4.99 20.43
CA TRP A 243 -18.64 -6.45 20.44
C TRP A 243 -17.33 -6.94 19.79
N GLN A 244 -16.97 -6.40 18.62
CA GLN A 244 -15.71 -6.77 17.96
C GLN A 244 -14.48 -6.35 18.76
N LEU A 245 -14.50 -5.18 19.40
CA LEU A 245 -13.42 -4.78 20.30
C LEU A 245 -13.28 -5.73 21.50
N TRP A 246 -14.40 -6.14 22.09
CA TRP A 246 -14.39 -7.12 23.16
C TRP A 246 -13.83 -8.47 22.71
N TYR A 247 -14.23 -8.96 21.53
CA TYR A 247 -13.70 -10.20 20.95
C TYR A 247 -12.19 -10.11 20.70
N MET A 248 -11.71 -8.98 20.19
CA MET A 248 -10.28 -8.78 19.88
C MET A 248 -9.43 -8.51 21.12
N ARG A 249 -10.01 -8.19 22.29
CA ARG A 249 -9.29 -7.64 23.45
C ARG A 249 -8.09 -8.48 23.91
N LEU A 250 -8.15 -9.80 23.77
CA LEU A 250 -7.09 -10.72 24.20
C LEU A 250 -5.97 -10.88 23.17
N ARG A 251 -6.20 -10.46 21.92
CA ARG A 251 -5.27 -10.64 20.79
C ARG A 251 -4.67 -9.32 20.30
N ARG A 252 -5.09 -8.18 20.86
CA ARG A 252 -4.61 -6.85 20.46
C ARG A 252 -3.20 -6.62 20.96
N THR A 253 -2.31 -6.31 20.03
CA THR A 253 -0.95 -5.85 20.33
C THR A 253 -0.80 -4.38 19.94
N ARG A 254 -0.49 -4.09 18.68
CA ARG A 254 -0.15 -2.74 18.17
C ARG A 254 -1.09 -2.22 17.08
N GLU A 255 -2.17 -2.95 16.80
CA GLU A 255 -3.15 -2.61 15.78
C GLU A 255 -3.73 -1.20 16.00
N LEU A 256 -3.79 -0.40 14.94
CA LEU A 256 -4.43 0.89 14.98
C LEU A 256 -5.93 0.68 14.87
N VAL A 257 -6.61 0.74 16.01
CA VAL A 257 -8.05 0.57 16.10
C VAL A 257 -8.72 1.89 16.46
N HIS A 258 -9.39 2.50 15.48
CA HIS A 258 -10.23 3.67 15.62
C HIS A 258 -11.64 3.37 15.08
N ARG A 259 -12.63 4.19 15.42
CA ARG A 259 -14.01 4.02 14.91
C ARG A 259 -14.08 3.99 13.37
N GLN A 260 -13.31 4.85 12.68
CA GLN A 260 -13.31 5.00 11.22
C GLN A 260 -12.08 4.41 10.51
N LEU A 261 -11.15 3.81 11.26
CA LEU A 261 -9.90 3.28 10.71
C LEU A 261 -9.48 2.05 11.51
N LEU A 262 -9.24 0.94 10.81
CA LEU A 262 -8.71 -0.28 11.39
C LEU A 262 -7.53 -0.75 10.54
N GLN A 263 -6.36 -0.90 11.16
CA GLN A 263 -5.17 -1.50 10.55
C GLN A 263 -4.73 -2.69 11.38
N LEU A 264 -4.70 -3.87 10.78
CA LEU A 264 -4.42 -5.14 11.44
C LEU A 264 -2.96 -5.58 11.20
N HIS A 265 -2.02 -4.65 11.33
CA HIS A 265 -0.59 -4.97 11.32
C HIS A 265 -0.09 -5.26 12.73
N PRO A 266 0.50 -6.45 12.99
CA PRO A 266 1.06 -6.77 14.31
C PRO A 266 2.33 -5.96 14.61
N VAL A 267 3.04 -5.51 13.58
CA VAL A 267 4.30 -4.77 13.69
C VAL A 267 4.22 -3.48 12.87
N ASP A 268 4.67 -2.36 13.46
CA ASP A 268 4.75 -1.09 12.76
C ASP A 268 5.97 -1.08 11.83
N ALA A 269 5.75 -1.35 10.54
CA ALA A 269 6.84 -1.51 9.58
C ALA A 269 7.64 -0.21 9.36
N ARG A 270 7.04 0.94 9.65
CA ARG A 270 7.63 2.27 9.43
C ARG A 270 8.97 2.45 10.13
N LEU A 271 9.11 1.90 11.34
CA LEU A 271 10.32 2.06 12.14
C LEU A 271 11.52 1.36 11.49
N TRP A 272 11.38 0.07 11.16
CA TRP A 272 12.48 -0.68 10.58
C TRP A 272 12.76 -0.25 9.13
N VAL A 273 11.72 0.08 8.36
CA VAL A 273 11.88 0.62 6.99
C VAL A 273 12.68 1.92 7.02
N ARG A 274 12.38 2.83 7.96
CA ARG A 274 13.12 4.08 8.13
C ARG A 274 14.60 3.84 8.41
N ASP A 275 14.87 2.96 9.38
CA ASP A 275 16.23 2.74 9.87
C ASP A 275 17.09 2.09 8.78
N GLU A 276 16.51 1.12 8.08
CA GLU A 276 17.12 0.46 6.94
C GLU A 276 17.30 1.41 5.74
N TYR A 277 16.34 2.30 5.50
CA TYR A 277 16.46 3.33 4.47
C TYR A 277 17.63 4.29 4.72
N LYS A 278 17.77 4.76 5.97
CA LYS A 278 18.91 5.60 6.39
C LYS A 278 20.23 4.87 6.19
N LEU A 279 20.29 3.58 6.53
CA LEU A 279 21.47 2.76 6.33
C LEU A 279 21.87 2.70 4.85
N ARG A 280 20.92 2.41 3.95
CA ARG A 280 21.16 2.35 2.50
C ARG A 280 21.61 3.70 1.92
N LEU A 281 20.98 4.82 2.33
CA LEU A 281 21.38 6.16 1.89
C LEU A 281 22.79 6.56 2.33
N SER A 282 23.23 6.10 3.51
CA SER A 282 24.56 6.43 4.04
C SER A 282 25.69 5.91 3.15
N ARG A 283 25.47 4.78 2.45
CA ARG A 283 26.40 4.21 1.44
C ARG A 283 26.68 5.17 0.28
N PHE A 284 25.75 6.09 -0.01
CA PHE A 284 25.88 7.10 -1.05
C PHE A 284 26.22 8.49 -0.51
N LYS A 285 26.50 8.62 0.80
CA LYS A 285 26.70 9.90 1.50
C LYS A 285 25.50 10.86 1.32
N ILE A 286 24.29 10.31 1.24
CA ILE A 286 23.05 11.08 1.15
C ILE A 286 22.48 11.22 2.55
N LYS A 287 22.30 12.45 3.03
CA LYS A 287 21.59 12.70 4.30
C LYS A 287 20.09 12.49 4.04
N SER A 288 19.44 11.63 4.85
CA SER A 288 17.99 11.51 4.81
C SER A 288 17.35 12.81 5.33
N SER A 289 16.87 13.65 4.43
CA SER A 289 16.04 14.82 4.76
C SER A 289 14.55 14.52 4.64
N VAL A 290 14.19 13.27 4.30
CA VAL A 290 12.81 12.86 4.05
C VAL A 290 12.19 12.43 5.37
N ALA A 291 11.02 13.00 5.70
CA ALA A 291 10.29 12.68 6.91
C ALA A 291 9.84 11.20 6.91
N PHE A 292 10.06 10.53 8.04
CA PHE A 292 9.60 9.19 8.38
C PHE A 292 8.96 9.21 9.77
#